data_AF-A0A834ZWB8-F1
#
_entry.id   AF-A0A834ZWB8-F1
#
_cell.length_a   1.000
_cell.length_b   1.000
_cell.length_c   1.000
_cell.angle_alpha   90.00
_cell.angle_beta   90.00
_cell.angle_gamma   90.00
#
_symmetry.space_group_name_H-M   'P 1'
#
loop_
_entity.id
_entity.type
_entity.pdbx_description
1 polymer ?
#
loop_
_entity_poly.entity_id
_entity_poly.type
_entity_poly.pdbx_seq_one_letter_code
_entity_poly.pdbx_strand_id
1 'polypeptide(L)'
;MESDEISNDTDQATTDVELENMRDATKLNPPNGIGSQQRGGHATQKIQRPIRKRSRSGDALASAVNSMAETIKLMANVYTQRAPATLDVDKLYQEVNRIPDLDENMHLDINDFLTTDTKKAQVFLSLPNEVRKRWFLPS
;
A
#
# COMPACT_ATOMS: atom_id res chain seq x y z
N MET A 1 -9.08 11.99 -56.84
CA MET A 1 -8.21 10.87 -56.47
C MET A 1 -9.04 9.99 -55.56
N GLU A 2 -9.31 8.79 -56.07
CA GLU A 2 -10.09 7.71 -55.47
C GLU A 2 -9.71 7.40 -54.02
N SER A 3 -10.72 6.95 -53.29
CA SER A 3 -10.70 6.33 -51.98
C SER A 3 -9.80 5.10 -51.91
N ASP A 4 -9.28 4.79 -50.72
CA ASP A 4 -9.20 3.40 -50.24
C ASP A 4 -9.31 3.38 -48.70
N GLU A 5 -10.46 2.89 -48.25
CA GLU A 5 -10.69 2.38 -46.90
C GLU A 5 -9.99 1.01 -46.79
N ILE A 6 -9.28 0.75 -45.69
CA ILE A 6 -8.99 -0.62 -45.28
C ILE A 6 -9.51 -0.81 -43.85
N SER A 7 -10.73 -1.33 -43.83
CA SER A 7 -11.31 -2.12 -42.76
C SER A 7 -10.45 -3.36 -42.51
N ASN A 8 -10.23 -3.72 -41.24
CA ASN A 8 -10.03 -5.11 -40.90
C ASN A 8 -10.68 -5.42 -39.55
N ASP A 9 -11.61 -6.36 -39.62
CA ASP A 9 -12.61 -6.74 -38.64
C ASP A 9 -12.22 -8.11 -38.05
N THR A 10 -12.70 -8.41 -36.84
CA THR A 10 -12.84 -9.77 -36.23
C THR A 10 -11.53 -10.52 -35.85
N ASP A 11 -11.36 -11.16 -34.69
CA ASP A 11 -12.26 -12.12 -34.03
C ASP A 11 -12.15 -12.18 -32.49
N GLN A 12 -13.25 -12.63 -31.91
CA GLN A 12 -13.53 -12.88 -30.50
C GLN A 12 -12.77 -14.10 -29.92
N ALA A 13 -12.50 -14.07 -28.61
CA ALA A 13 -12.45 -15.29 -27.80
C ALA A 13 -12.81 -14.96 -26.34
N THR A 14 -14.07 -15.23 -25.99
CA THR A 14 -14.57 -15.34 -24.63
C THR A 14 -14.06 -16.66 -24.04
N THR A 15 -13.55 -16.65 -22.81
CA THR A 15 -13.34 -17.90 -22.06
C THR A 15 -14.04 -17.79 -20.72
N ASP A 16 -15.23 -18.38 -20.67
CA ASP A 16 -15.96 -18.74 -19.46
C ASP A 16 -15.14 -19.75 -18.65
N VAL A 17 -14.92 -19.46 -17.37
CA VAL A 17 -14.41 -20.45 -16.41
C VAL A 17 -15.50 -20.71 -15.38
N GLU A 18 -16.35 -21.66 -15.72
CA GLU A 18 -17.34 -22.27 -14.84
C GLU A 18 -16.75 -23.57 -14.29
N LEU A 19 -16.37 -23.58 -13.01
CA LEU A 19 -15.99 -24.79 -12.29
C LEU A 19 -16.81 -24.87 -11.01
N GLU A 20 -17.99 -25.46 -11.17
CA GLU A 20 -18.84 -25.94 -10.09
C GLU A 20 -18.20 -27.13 -9.35
N ASN A 21 -18.37 -27.09 -8.03
CA ASN A 21 -18.86 -28.20 -7.21
C ASN A 21 -18.02 -29.48 -7.07
N MET A 22 -17.27 -29.57 -5.96
CA MET A 22 -17.07 -30.84 -5.25
C MET A 22 -17.27 -30.62 -3.74
N ARG A 23 -18.47 -31.00 -3.27
CA ARG A 23 -18.73 -31.33 -1.86
C ARG A 23 -18.33 -32.80 -1.67
N ASP A 24 -17.49 -33.10 -0.69
CA ASP A 24 -17.53 -34.43 -0.08
C ASP A 24 -17.29 -34.37 1.42
N ALA A 25 -18.12 -35.15 2.10
CA ALA A 25 -18.38 -35.17 3.52
C ALA A 25 -17.73 -36.40 4.14
N THR A 26 -16.84 -36.21 5.10
CA THR A 26 -16.48 -37.25 6.06
C THR A 26 -16.44 -36.62 7.45
N LYS A 27 -17.57 -36.64 8.16
CA LYS A 27 -17.88 -37.63 9.21
C LYS A 27 -16.70 -37.90 10.15
N LEU A 28 -16.65 -37.13 11.24
CA LEU A 28 -16.11 -37.63 12.51
C LEU A 28 -17.18 -37.44 13.58
N ASN A 29 -17.87 -38.54 13.89
CA ASN A 29 -18.76 -38.67 15.03
C ASN A 29 -17.90 -38.79 16.31
N PRO A 30 -18.25 -38.16 17.45
CA PRO A 30 -17.65 -38.49 18.73
C PRO A 30 -18.47 -39.62 19.39
N PRO A 31 -17.83 -40.63 19.96
CA PRO A 31 -18.46 -41.24 21.13
C PRO A 31 -17.42 -41.71 22.13
N ASN A 32 -17.43 -41.10 23.32
CA ASN A 32 -17.05 -41.70 24.60
C ASN A 32 -17.31 -40.62 25.66
N GLY A 33 -17.96 -40.86 26.79
CA GLY A 33 -18.42 -42.09 27.37
C GLY A 33 -19.11 -41.75 28.70
N ILE A 34 -19.97 -42.68 29.11
CA ILE A 34 -20.79 -42.73 30.31
C ILE A 34 -19.98 -42.55 31.60
N GLY A 35 -20.55 -41.85 32.59
CA GLY A 35 -19.97 -41.70 33.93
C GLY A 35 -20.99 -41.36 35.01
N SER A 36 -21.61 -42.41 35.56
CA SER A 36 -22.13 -42.60 36.92
C SER A 36 -22.75 -41.43 37.72
N GLN A 37 -24.03 -41.65 37.99
CA GLN A 37 -24.85 -41.12 39.07
C GLN A 37 -24.20 -41.37 40.46
N GLN A 38 -24.05 -40.32 41.28
CA GLN A 38 -23.99 -40.44 42.74
C GLN A 38 -24.84 -39.35 43.41
N ARG A 39 -25.82 -39.81 44.19
CA ARG A 39 -26.63 -39.02 45.12
C ARG A 39 -25.75 -38.57 46.28
N GLY A 40 -25.69 -37.26 46.53
CA GLY A 40 -25.06 -36.68 47.70
C GLY A 40 -25.65 -35.30 47.94
N GLY A 41 -26.65 -35.22 48.81
CA GLY A 41 -27.23 -33.97 49.27
C GLY A 41 -26.25 -33.25 50.20
N HIS A 42 -25.49 -32.30 49.65
CA HIS A 42 -24.82 -31.26 50.41
C HIS A 42 -25.20 -29.93 49.79
N ALA A 43 -25.65 -28.98 50.62
CA ALA A 43 -25.98 -27.63 50.21
C ALA A 43 -24.72 -26.97 49.63
N THR A 44 -24.60 -27.00 48.31
CA THR A 44 -23.52 -26.32 47.61
C THR A 44 -23.84 -24.84 47.63
N GLN A 45 -23.04 -24.09 48.38
CA GLN A 45 -22.99 -22.64 48.24
C GLN A 45 -22.80 -22.33 46.75
N LYS A 46 -23.78 -21.64 46.15
CA LYS A 46 -23.71 -21.21 44.75
C LYS A 46 -22.59 -20.17 44.65
N ILE A 47 -21.36 -20.62 44.47
CA ILE A 47 -20.29 -19.77 43.96
C ILE A 47 -20.70 -19.44 42.52
N GLN A 48 -21.32 -18.28 42.35
CA GLN A 48 -21.59 -17.70 41.05
C GLN A 48 -20.22 -17.38 40.42
N ARG A 49 -19.66 -18.34 39.69
CA ARG A 49 -18.53 -18.05 38.81
C ARG A 49 -19.05 -17.07 37.76
N PRO A 50 -18.39 -15.93 37.55
CA PRO A 50 -18.81 -15.00 36.51
C PRO A 50 -18.75 -15.74 35.18
N ILE A 51 -19.91 -15.93 34.56
CA ILE A 51 -20.02 -16.42 33.19
C ILE A 51 -19.28 -15.39 32.35
N ARG A 52 -18.04 -15.71 31.95
CA ARG A 52 -17.32 -14.93 30.96
C ARG A 52 -18.14 -15.05 29.68
N LYS A 53 -18.92 -14.01 29.38
CA LYS A 53 -19.59 -13.87 28.09
C LYS A 53 -18.50 -14.07 27.04
N ARG A 54 -18.54 -15.19 26.31
CA ARG A 54 -17.62 -15.40 25.18
C ARG A 54 -17.91 -14.25 24.24
N SER A 55 -16.98 -13.29 24.17
CA SER A 55 -17.03 -12.21 23.20
C SER A 55 -17.33 -12.85 21.86
N ARG A 56 -18.40 -12.41 21.20
CA ARG A 56 -18.76 -12.93 19.88
C ARG A 56 -17.51 -12.77 19.02
N SER A 57 -17.03 -13.87 18.44
CA SER A 57 -15.80 -13.87 17.62
C SER A 57 -15.85 -12.83 16.49
N GLY A 58 -17.07 -12.42 16.08
CA GLY A 58 -17.29 -11.35 15.11
C GLY A 58 -16.85 -9.96 15.58
N ASP A 59 -16.93 -9.64 16.88
CA ASP A 59 -16.55 -8.32 17.39
C ASP A 59 -15.02 -8.14 17.40
N ALA A 60 -14.30 -9.22 17.69
CA ALA A 60 -12.83 -9.22 17.62
C ALA A 60 -12.32 -9.09 16.19
N LEU A 61 -12.97 -9.78 15.23
CA LEU A 61 -12.64 -9.67 13.82
C LEU A 61 -12.99 -8.29 13.27
N ALA A 62 -14.18 -7.76 13.58
CA ALA A 62 -14.60 -6.42 13.18
C ALA A 62 -13.65 -5.35 13.73
N SER A 63 -13.24 -5.47 15.00
CA SER A 63 -12.26 -4.57 15.61
C SER A 63 -10.90 -4.63 14.91
N ALA A 64 -10.42 -5.84 14.56
CA ALA A 64 -9.17 -6.00 13.83
C ALA A 64 -9.24 -5.39 12.41
N VAL A 65 -10.33 -5.60 11.68
CA VAL A 65 -10.56 -5.01 10.36
C VAL A 65 -10.65 -3.48 10.45
N ASN A 66 -11.33 -2.95 11.47
CA ASN A 66 -11.44 -1.50 11.64
C ASN A 66 -10.09 -0.86 12.00
N SER A 67 -9.29 -1.52 12.84
CA SER A 67 -7.92 -1.10 13.15
C SER A 67 -7.01 -1.12 11.91
N MET A 68 -7.12 -2.15 11.07
CA MET A 68 -6.41 -2.19 9.79
C MET A 68 -6.87 -1.07 8.85
N ALA A 69 -8.18 -0.82 8.76
CA ALA A 69 -8.72 0.28 7.95
C ALA A 69 -8.22 1.66 8.42
N GLU A 70 -8.12 1.88 9.74
CA GLU A 70 -7.51 3.09 10.31
C GLU A 70 -6.03 3.19 9.97
N THR A 71 -5.29 2.08 10.04
CA THR A 71 -3.87 2.03 9.68
C THR A 71 -3.66 2.34 8.20
N ILE A 72 -4.49 1.79 7.32
CA ILE A 72 -4.47 2.07 5.88
C ILE A 72 -4.83 3.53 5.61
N LYS A 73 -5.83 4.09 6.30
CA LYS A 73 -6.17 5.52 6.21
C LYS A 73 -5.00 6.40 6.65
N LEU A 74 -4.32 6.05 7.73
CA LEU A 74 -3.15 6.79 8.20
C LEU A 74 -2.02 6.74 7.17
N MET A 75 -1.70 5.56 6.64
CA MET A 75 -0.70 5.40 5.59
C MET A 75 -1.08 6.21 4.35
N ALA A 76 -2.31 6.07 3.85
CA ALA A 76 -2.81 6.83 2.72
C ALA A 76 -2.71 8.34 2.96
N ASN A 77 -3.06 8.82 4.16
CA ASN A 77 -2.94 10.22 4.53
C ASN A 77 -1.47 10.71 4.56
N VAL A 78 -0.54 9.88 5.02
CA VAL A 78 0.91 10.18 4.96
C VAL A 78 1.40 10.23 3.50
N TYR A 79 0.91 9.35 2.64
CA TYR A 79 1.24 9.34 1.21
C TYR A 79 0.58 10.49 0.44
N THR A 80 -0.62 10.95 0.81
CA THR A 80 -1.30 12.08 0.17
C THR A 80 -0.82 13.44 0.70
N GLN A 81 -0.42 13.53 1.97
CA GLN A 81 0.25 14.72 2.51
C GLN A 81 1.68 14.87 1.97
N ARG A 82 2.33 13.76 1.62
CA ARG A 82 3.39 13.76 0.59
C ARG A 82 2.75 13.90 -0.79
N ALA A 83 2.01 14.98 -1.02
CA ALA A 83 1.83 15.45 -2.39
C ALA A 83 3.22 15.41 -3.03
N PRO A 84 3.37 14.85 -4.24
CA PRO A 84 4.68 14.83 -4.90
C PRO A 84 5.14 16.28 -4.88
N ALA A 85 6.19 16.57 -4.10
CA ALA A 85 6.61 17.95 -3.89
C ALA A 85 6.87 18.50 -5.28
N THR A 86 5.93 19.31 -5.76
CA THR A 86 5.96 19.83 -7.12
C THR A 86 7.25 20.59 -7.19
N LEU A 87 8.09 20.22 -8.17
CA LEU A 87 9.38 20.86 -8.30
C LEU A 87 9.13 22.35 -8.51
N ASP A 88 9.58 23.14 -7.56
CA ASP A 88 9.61 24.59 -7.68
C ASP A 88 10.77 24.93 -8.63
N VAL A 89 10.43 25.15 -9.89
CA VAL A 89 11.40 25.40 -10.97
C VAL A 89 12.14 26.72 -10.74
N ASP A 90 11.47 27.74 -10.19
CA ASP A 90 12.09 29.03 -9.88
C ASP A 90 13.14 28.86 -8.78
N LYS A 91 12.79 28.11 -7.73
CA LYS A 91 13.76 27.76 -6.68
C LYS A 91 14.91 26.93 -7.23
N LEU A 92 14.64 25.95 -8.09
CA LEU A 92 15.68 25.14 -8.72
C LEU A 92 16.66 26.02 -9.50
N TYR A 93 16.13 26.90 -10.35
CA TYR A 93 16.91 27.81 -11.16
C TYR A 93 17.78 28.73 -10.29
N GLN A 94 17.24 29.29 -9.21
CA GLN A 94 18.01 30.10 -8.25
C GLN A 94 19.14 29.30 -7.59
N GLU A 95 18.89 28.05 -7.22
CA GLU A 95 19.90 27.20 -6.59
C GLU A 95 21.01 26.79 -7.56
N VAL A 96 20.69 26.56 -8.84
CA VAL A 96 21.70 26.34 -9.89
C VAL A 96 22.52 27.61 -10.11
N ASN A 97 21.89 28.79 -10.12
CA ASN A 97 22.55 30.09 -10.26
C ASN A 97 23.46 30.48 -9.07
N ARG A 98 23.31 29.82 -7.92
CA ARG A 98 24.18 30.02 -6.76
C ARG A 98 25.50 29.24 -6.85
N ILE A 99 25.65 28.33 -7.83
CA ILE A 99 26.88 27.56 -7.99
C ILE A 99 27.98 28.47 -8.57
N PRO A 100 29.11 28.66 -7.87
CA PRO A 100 30.20 29.50 -8.35
C PRO A 100 30.99 28.82 -9.49
N ASP A 101 31.47 29.64 -10.42
CA ASP A 101 32.24 29.26 -11.62
C ASP A 101 31.52 28.21 -12.49
N LEU A 102 30.21 28.38 -12.63
CA LEU A 102 29.41 27.58 -13.55
C LEU A 102 29.26 28.35 -14.87
N ASP A 103 29.69 27.76 -15.98
CA ASP A 103 29.62 28.39 -17.30
C ASP A 103 28.16 28.55 -17.76
N GLU A 104 27.84 29.62 -18.51
CA GLU A 104 26.47 29.92 -18.96
C GLU A 104 25.83 28.77 -19.76
N ASN A 105 26.62 28.09 -20.59
CA ASN A 105 26.15 26.90 -21.31
C ASN A 105 25.85 25.73 -20.36
N MET A 106 26.65 25.57 -19.31
CA MET A 106 26.50 24.51 -18.31
C MET A 106 25.28 24.77 -17.40
N HIS A 107 24.89 26.02 -17.18
CA HIS A 107 23.64 26.36 -16.50
C HIS A 107 22.41 25.83 -17.25
N LEU A 108 22.39 25.98 -18.58
CA LEU A 108 21.26 25.50 -19.40
C LEU A 108 21.19 23.98 -19.38
N ASP A 109 22.32 23.31 -19.58
CA ASP A 109 22.40 21.84 -19.57
C ASP A 109 21.97 21.23 -18.22
N ILE A 110 22.38 21.85 -17.11
CA ILE A 110 22.00 21.40 -15.76
C ILE A 110 20.51 21.61 -15.51
N ASN A 111 19.97 22.78 -15.89
CA ASN A 111 18.55 23.04 -15.69
C ASN A 111 17.68 22.10 -16.53
N ASP A 112 18.05 21.83 -17.79
CA ASP A 112 17.35 20.87 -18.64
C ASP A 112 17.40 19.44 -18.05
N PHE A 113 18.59 19.02 -17.59
CA PHE A 113 18.78 17.71 -16.96
C PHE A 113 17.96 17.54 -15.67
N LEU A 114 17.92 18.56 -14.81
CA LEU A 114 17.22 18.48 -13.52
C LEU A 114 15.71 18.63 -13.66
N THR A 115 15.22 19.47 -14.59
CA THR A 115 13.78 19.66 -14.81
C THR A 115 13.13 18.43 -15.46
N THR A 116 13.90 17.66 -16.25
CA THR A 116 13.45 16.40 -16.85
C THR A 116 13.21 15.28 -15.82
N ASP A 117 13.90 15.32 -14.67
CA ASP A 117 13.75 14.31 -13.61
C ASP A 117 13.57 14.96 -12.23
N THR A 118 12.31 15.06 -11.81
CA THR A 118 11.90 15.58 -10.51
C THR A 118 12.65 14.95 -9.34
N LYS A 119 12.99 13.65 -9.41
CA LYS A 119 13.72 12.98 -8.32
C LYS A 119 15.16 13.47 -8.26
N LYS A 120 15.81 13.65 -9.41
CA LYS A 120 17.16 14.24 -9.45
C LYS A 120 17.14 15.68 -8.97
N ALA A 121 16.17 16.49 -9.38
CA ALA A 121 16.06 17.85 -8.85
C ALA A 121 15.82 17.89 -7.34
N GLN A 122 15.04 16.98 -6.77
CA GLN A 122 14.87 16.89 -5.32
C GLN A 122 16.17 16.50 -4.61
N VAL A 123 16.89 15.50 -5.13
CA VAL A 123 18.21 15.11 -4.60
C VAL A 123 19.17 16.30 -4.68
N PHE A 124 19.24 16.99 -5.83
CA PHE A 124 20.04 18.20 -6.02
C PHE A 124 19.83 19.23 -4.90
N LEU A 125 18.56 19.58 -4.68
CA LEU A 125 18.16 20.62 -3.73
C LEU A 125 18.48 20.21 -2.28
N SER A 126 18.52 18.90 -1.99
CA SER A 126 18.92 18.38 -0.69
C SER A 126 20.43 18.35 -0.46
N LEU A 127 21.25 18.41 -1.52
CA LEU A 127 22.70 18.40 -1.40
C LEU A 127 23.22 19.76 -0.88
N PRO A 128 24.31 19.77 -0.07
CA PRO A 128 25.03 20.98 0.25
C PRO A 128 25.66 21.62 -1.00
N ASN A 129 25.78 22.95 -1.01
CA ASN A 129 26.31 23.71 -2.15
C ASN A 129 27.70 23.21 -2.62
N GLU A 130 28.57 22.81 -1.70
CA GLU A 130 29.93 22.35 -2.02
C GLU A 130 29.98 21.03 -2.82
N VAL A 131 28.92 20.23 -2.74
CA VAL A 131 28.83 18.93 -3.42
C VAL A 131 28.12 19.05 -4.75
N ARG A 132 27.23 20.05 -4.90
CA ARG A 132 26.46 20.29 -6.13
C ARG A 132 27.34 20.51 -7.36
N LYS A 133 28.47 21.21 -7.23
CA LYS A 133 29.43 21.42 -8.33
C LYS A 133 30.06 20.10 -8.81
N ARG A 134 30.41 19.20 -7.89
CA ARG A 134 31.01 17.89 -8.23
C ARG A 134 30.02 16.95 -8.90
N TRP A 135 28.73 17.24 -8.79
CA TRP A 135 27.72 16.34 -9.32
C TRP A 135 27.58 16.40 -10.84
N PHE A 136 28.01 17.51 -11.45
CA PHE A 136 27.97 17.73 -12.89
C PHE A 136 29.36 17.73 -13.56
N LEU A 137 30.44 17.77 -12.77
CA LEU A 137 31.79 17.68 -13.29
C LEU A 137 32.20 16.19 -13.39
N PRO A 138 32.61 15.70 -14.57
CA PRO A 138 33.23 14.39 -14.68
C PRO A 138 34.52 14.35 -13.84
N SER A 139 34.71 13.25 -13.10
CA SER A 139 35.95 12.99 -12.33
C SER A 139 37.16 12.74 -13.23
#